data_AF-A0A839DY67-F1
#
_entry.id   AF-A0A839DY67-F1
#
_cell.length_a   1.000
_cell.length_b   1.000
_cell.length_c   1.000
_cell.angle_alpha   90.00
_cell.angle_beta   90.00
_cell.angle_gamma   90.00
#
_symmetry.space_group_name_H-M   'P 1'
#
loop_
_entity.id
_entity.type
_entity.pdbx_description
1 polymer ?
#
loop_
_entity_poly.entity_id
_entity_poly.type
_entity_poly.pdbx_seq_one_letter_code
_entity_poly.pdbx_strand_id
1 'polypeptide(L)' 'MSTEDERPVVDPSRDPNPGVPDHAAPEGAEVDPLIDLSRDPHPGVPDHAKPDDE' A
#
# COMPACT_ATOMS: atom_id res chain seq x y z
N MET A 1 30.33 -19.35 0.06
CA MET A 1 30.05 -18.27 -0.92
C MET A 1 28.55 -18.13 -0.93
N SER A 2 28.03 -17.03 -0.39
CA SER A 2 26.59 -16.76 -0.38
C SER A 2 26.14 -16.62 -1.83
N THR A 3 25.24 -17.48 -2.28
CA THR A 3 24.58 -17.30 -3.57
C THR A 3 23.83 -15.99 -3.50
N GLU A 4 24.17 -15.07 -4.40
CA GLU A 4 23.47 -13.81 -4.58
C GLU A 4 21.96 -14.08 -4.61
N ASP A 5 21.24 -13.32 -3.78
CA ASP A 5 19.78 -13.38 -3.61
C ASP A 5 19.12 -13.04 -4.95
N GLU A 6 18.98 -14.01 -5.87
CA GLU A 6 18.26 -13.87 -7.14
C GLU A 6 16.76 -13.75 -6.87
N ARG A 7 16.35 -12.63 -6.27
CA ARG A 7 14.94 -12.23 -6.23
C ARG A 7 14.50 -12.04 -7.68
N PRO A 8 13.46 -12.72 -8.16
CA PRO A 8 12.95 -12.50 -9.50
C PRO A 8 12.55 -11.04 -9.66
N VAL A 9 12.99 -10.41 -10.76
CA VAL A 9 12.55 -9.06 -11.13
C VAL A 9 11.07 -9.13 -11.47
N VAL A 10 10.25 -8.43 -10.69
CA VAL A 10 8.82 -8.27 -10.98
C VAL A 10 8.69 -7.34 -12.19
N ASP A 11 8.00 -7.78 -13.25
CA ASP A 11 7.66 -6.95 -14.41
C ASP A 11 6.28 -6.30 -14.18
N PRO A 12 6.24 -5.01 -13.80
CA PRO A 12 4.97 -4.32 -13.52
C PRO A 12 4.09 -4.14 -14.76
N SER A 13 4.63 -4.30 -15.98
CA SER A 13 3.86 -4.18 -17.22
C SER A 13 2.83 -5.29 -17.41
N ARG A 14 2.98 -6.39 -16.66
CA ARG A 14 2.07 -7.56 -16.67
C ARG A 14 0.96 -7.45 -15.63
N ASP A 15 1.05 -6.49 -14.73
CA ASP A 15 0.03 -6.22 -13.72
C ASP A 15 -1.18 -5.56 -14.41
N PRO A 16 -2.40 -6.10 -14.29
CA PRO A 16 -3.60 -5.42 -14.78
C PRO A 16 -3.87 -4.09 -14.07
N ASN A 17 -3.34 -3.89 -12.86
CA ASN A 17 -3.52 -2.69 -12.05
C ASN A 17 -2.16 -2.09 -11.59
N PRO A 18 -1.26 -1.69 -12.52
CA PRO A 18 0.08 -1.25 -12.15
C PRO A 18 0.03 -0.05 -11.20
N GLY A 19 0.73 -0.18 -10.06
CA GLY A 19 0.82 0.88 -9.05
C GLY A 19 -0.35 0.94 -8.07
N VAL A 20 -1.33 0.03 -8.17
CA VAL A 20 -2.39 -0.13 -7.17
C VAL A 20 -2.11 -1.39 -6.35
N PRO A 21 -2.02 -1.29 -5.01
CA PRO A 21 -1.92 -2.49 -4.18
C PRO A 21 -3.14 -3.40 -4.36
N ASP A 22 -2.94 -4.73 -4.46
CA ASP A 22 -4.03 -5.71 -4.57
C ASP A 22 -5.00 -5.69 -3.36
N HIS A 23 -4.56 -5.12 -2.25
CA HIS A 23 -5.35 -4.95 -1.03
C HIS A 23 -5.95 -3.54 -0.89
N ALA A 24 -5.74 -2.65 -1.87
CA ALA A 24 -6.34 -1.35 -1.86
C ALA A 24 -7.86 -1.47 -2.04
N ALA A 25 -8.61 -0.77 -1.18
CA ALA A 25 -10.04 -0.64 -1.38
C ALA A 25 -10.32 0.21 -2.63
N PRO A 26 -11.40 -0.07 -3.39
CA PRO A 26 -11.84 0.79 -4.48
C PRO A 26 -12.10 2.23 -4.02
N GLU A 27 -11.96 3.19 -4.92
CA GLU A 27 -12.30 4.58 -4.60
C GLU A 27 -13.77 4.72 -4.19
N GLY A 28 -14.01 5.39 -3.06
CA GLY A 28 -15.36 5.57 -2.51
C GLY A 28 -15.95 4.35 -1.81
N ALA A 29 -15.17 3.27 -1.61
CA ALA A 29 -15.59 2.17 -0.75
C ALA A 29 -15.89 2.66 0.67
N GLU A 30 -16.97 2.16 1.26
CA GLU A 30 -17.30 2.47 2.64
C GLU A 30 -16.23 1.90 3.59
N VAL A 31 -15.94 2.66 4.64
CA VAL A 31 -15.06 2.21 5.72
C VAL A 31 -15.77 1.11 6.50
N ASP A 32 -15.06 0.03 6.84
CA ASP A 32 -15.63 -1.03 7.67
C ASP A 32 -16.17 -0.44 8.99
N PRO A 33 -17.39 -0.77 9.41
CA PRO A 33 -18.03 -0.17 10.59
C PRO A 33 -17.26 -0.40 11.89
N LEU A 34 -16.35 -1.37 11.95
CA LEU A 34 -15.49 -1.62 13.11
C LEU A 34 -14.26 -0.70 13.16
N ILE A 35 -13.94 0.00 12.06
CA ILE A 35 -12.82 0.94 12.01
C ILE A 35 -13.28 2.26 12.63
N ASP A 36 -12.65 2.64 13.74
CA ASP A 36 -12.87 3.91 14.41
C ASP A 36 -11.76 4.91 14.07
N LEU A 37 -11.95 5.64 12.98
CA LEU A 37 -11.03 6.67 12.51
C LEU A 37 -10.94 7.88 13.44
N SER A 38 -11.88 8.07 14.37
CA SER A 38 -11.87 9.23 15.27
C SER A 38 -10.74 9.17 16.32
N ARG A 39 -10.19 7.98 16.54
CA ARG A 39 -9.06 7.75 17.45
C ARG A 39 -7.70 7.79 16.76
N ASP A 40 -7.67 7.72 15.44
CA ASP A 40 -6.44 7.76 14.67
C ASP A 40 -5.97 9.22 14.57
N PRO A 41 -4.75 9.56 15.04
CA PRO A 41 -4.19 10.90 14.86
C PRO A 41 -3.87 11.24 13.40
N HIS A 42 -3.73 10.24 12.52
CA HIS A 42 -3.36 10.39 11.11
C HIS A 42 -4.31 9.61 10.19
N PRO A 43 -5.62 9.90 10.24
CA PRO A 43 -6.61 9.12 9.50
C PRO A 43 -6.36 9.22 7.99
N GLY A 44 -6.30 8.06 7.34
CA GLY A 44 -6.05 7.95 5.90
C GLY A 44 -4.57 8.06 5.50
N VAL A 45 -3.65 8.20 6.45
CA VAL A 45 -2.20 8.18 6.19
C VAL A 45 -1.65 6.80 6.58
N PRO A 46 -1.08 6.03 5.64
CA PRO A 46 -0.43 4.77 5.98
C PRO A 46 0.76 4.97 6.94
N ASP A 47 0.93 4.09 7.93
CA ASP A 47 2.07 4.13 8.88
C ASP A 47 3.45 4.02 8.19
N HIS A 48 3.47 3.51 6.96
CA HIS A 48 4.68 3.37 6.14
C HIS A 48 4.78 4.44 5.04
N ALA A 49 3.88 5.42 5.02
CA ALA A 49 4.00 6.56 4.13
C ALA A 49 5.33 7.26 4.41
N LYS A 50 6.02 7.65 3.33
CA LYS A 50 7.17 8.55 3.48
C LYS A 50 6.65 9.88 4.00
N PRO A 51 7.42 10.59 4.84
CA PRO A 51 7.10 11.98 5.15
C PRO A 51 7.03 12.77 3.83
N ASP A 52 6.10 13.70 3.74
CA ASP A 52 6.09 14.66 2.64
C ASP A 52 7.38 15.48 2.69
N ASP A 53 8.07 15.61 1.56
CA ASP A 53 9.23 16.49 1.43
C ASP A 53 8.72 17.95 1.52
N GLU A 54 9.11 18.68 2.57
CA GLU A 54 8.90 20.14 2.71
C GLU A 54 9.72 20.96 1.70
#